data_AF-A0A8B6EML1-F1
#
_entry.id   AF-A0A8B6EML1-F1
#
_cell.length_a   1.000
_cell.length_b   1.000
_cell.length_c   1.000
_cell.angle_alpha   90.00
_cell.angle_beta   90.00
_cell.angle_gamma   90.00
#
_symmetry.space_group_name_H-M   'P 1'
#
loop_
_entity.id
_entity.type
_entity.pdbx_description
1 polymer ?
#
loop_
_entity_poly.entity_id
_entity_poly.type
_entity_poly.pdbx_seq_one_letter_code
_entity_poly.pdbx_strand_id
1 'polypeptide(L)'
;MTVIPKIYSESVFSDEYKTVSSLYIQGIPGAFQLTTHEVLTGSSYTGSIQETMRSGGCTCSRGGFIGACFAAQNGLAGIPDTWKEKTLNYKDVNELSQKLVKIPLV
;
A
#
# COMPACT_ATOMS: atom_id res chain seq x y z
N MET A 1 14.44 -7.22 -24.06
CA MET A 1 13.08 -7.28 -24.62
C MET A 1 12.33 -8.37 -23.87
N THR A 2 11.62 -7.99 -22.81
CA THR A 2 10.73 -8.90 -22.08
C THR A 2 9.45 -8.12 -21.84
N VAL A 3 8.42 -8.44 -22.61
CA VAL A 3 7.09 -7.85 -22.53
C VAL A 3 6.38 -8.56 -21.38
N ILE A 4 6.19 -7.87 -20.26
CA ILE A 4 5.31 -8.35 -19.18
C ILE A 4 3.90 -7.88 -19.55
N PRO A 5 2.87 -8.76 -19.58
CA PRO A 5 1.56 -8.41 -20.08
C PRO A 5 0.92 -7.30 -19.22
N LYS A 6 0.07 -6.48 -19.85
CA LYS A 6 -0.89 -5.61 -19.15
C LYS A 6 -1.82 -6.48 -18.29
N ILE A 7 -1.54 -6.62 -17.00
CA ILE A 7 -2.42 -7.29 -16.01
C ILE A 7 -3.15 -6.24 -15.15
N TYR A 8 -3.59 -5.15 -15.77
CA TYR A 8 -4.61 -4.30 -15.16
C TYR A 8 -5.82 -4.36 -16.05
N SER A 9 -6.92 -4.90 -15.53
CA SER A 9 -8.18 -4.94 -16.23
C SER A 9 -8.52 -3.51 -16.67
N GLU A 10 -8.77 -3.33 -17.96
CA GLU A 10 -9.12 -2.05 -18.59
C GLU A 10 -10.48 -1.49 -18.12
N SER A 11 -11.09 -2.08 -17.09
CA SER A 11 -12.49 -1.86 -16.70
C SER A 11 -12.71 -0.81 -15.61
N VAL A 12 -11.65 -0.30 -14.97
CA VAL A 12 -11.79 0.58 -13.78
C VAL A 12 -11.33 2.03 -14.01
N PHE A 13 -10.58 2.32 -15.08
CA PHE A 13 -10.08 3.67 -15.35
C PHE A 13 -10.72 4.24 -16.61
N SER A 14 -11.50 5.33 -16.45
CA SER A 14 -12.02 6.11 -17.58
C SER A 14 -10.86 6.60 -18.45
N ASP A 15 -11.12 6.75 -19.75
CA ASP A 15 -10.12 7.07 -20.76
C ASP A 15 -9.33 8.36 -20.48
N GLU A 16 -9.86 9.24 -19.63
CA GLU A 16 -9.21 10.47 -19.17
C GLU A 16 -7.94 10.21 -18.32
N TYR A 17 -7.90 9.11 -17.55
CA TYR A 17 -6.74 8.75 -16.71
C TYR A 17 -5.61 8.08 -17.50
N LYS A 18 -5.90 7.50 -18.67
CA LYS A 18 -4.91 6.85 -19.54
C LYS A 18 -3.85 7.84 -20.03
N THR A 19 -4.21 9.12 -20.14
CA THR A 19 -3.30 10.21 -20.59
C THR A 19 -2.45 10.77 -19.44
N VAL A 20 -2.93 10.69 -18.19
CA VAL A 20 -2.21 11.22 -17.01
C VAL A 20 -1.18 10.22 -16.45
N SER A 21 -1.36 8.93 -16.78
CA SER A 21 -0.52 7.80 -16.38
C SER A 21 0.95 7.91 -16.81
N SER A 22 1.28 8.73 -17.81
CA SER A 22 2.65 8.75 -18.35
C SER A 22 3.60 9.66 -17.57
N LEU A 23 3.13 10.64 -16.78
CA LEU A 23 4.06 11.66 -16.25
C LEU A 23 3.83 12.21 -14.83
N TYR A 24 2.69 12.06 -14.14
CA TYR A 24 2.51 12.80 -12.86
C TYR A 24 1.59 12.17 -11.80
N ILE A 25 1.70 10.87 -11.51
CA ILE A 25 1.11 10.29 -10.26
C ILE A 25 2.03 10.55 -9.05
N GLN A 26 2.56 11.76 -8.91
CA GLN A 26 3.32 12.20 -7.73
C GLN A 26 2.54 13.21 -6.86
N GLY A 27 1.35 13.62 -7.29
CA GLY A 27 0.46 14.47 -6.50
C GLY A 27 -0.37 13.66 -5.49
N ILE A 28 -0.56 14.24 -4.30
CA ILE A 28 -1.37 13.67 -3.21
C ILE A 28 -2.78 13.22 -3.66
N PRO A 29 -3.50 13.91 -4.57
CA PRO A 29 -4.82 13.45 -4.99
C PRO A 29 -4.79 12.08 -5.68
N GLY A 30 -3.91 11.88 -6.66
CA GLY A 30 -3.86 10.63 -7.44
C GLY A 30 -3.27 9.45 -6.65
N ALA A 31 -2.21 9.68 -5.89
CA ALA A 31 -1.61 8.63 -5.07
C ALA A 31 -2.56 8.14 -3.96
N PHE A 32 -3.26 9.07 -3.31
CA PHE A 32 -4.21 8.76 -2.24
C PHE A 32 -5.47 8.05 -2.75
N GLN A 33 -6.01 8.47 -3.90
CA GLN A 33 -7.16 7.82 -4.53
C GLN A 33 -6.84 6.37 -4.87
N LEU A 34 -5.67 6.11 -5.49
CA LEU A 34 -5.24 4.76 -5.82
C LEU A 34 -5.06 3.90 -4.57
N THR A 35 -4.43 4.40 -3.51
CA THR A 35 -4.26 3.63 -2.28
C THR A 35 -5.56 3.37 -1.56
N THR A 36 -6.49 4.34 -1.57
CA THR A 36 -7.81 4.17 -0.95
C THR A 36 -8.64 3.14 -1.70
N HIS A 37 -8.62 3.20 -3.03
CA HIS A 37 -9.24 2.18 -3.87
C HIS A 37 -8.67 0.79 -3.53
N GLU A 38 -7.35 0.65 -3.50
CA GLU A 38 -6.70 -0.64 -3.18
C GLU A 38 -7.06 -1.14 -1.77
N VAL A 39 -7.13 -0.28 -0.76
CA VAL A 39 -7.56 -0.67 0.59
C VAL A 39 -9.00 -1.17 0.62
N LEU A 40 -9.89 -0.61 -0.21
CA LEU A 40 -11.31 -0.97 -0.25
C LEU A 40 -11.57 -2.22 -1.11
N THR A 41 -10.84 -2.41 -2.20
CA THR A 41 -11.06 -3.50 -3.16
C THR A 41 -10.09 -4.68 -2.98
N GLY A 42 -8.96 -4.45 -2.31
CA GLY A 42 -7.91 -5.44 -2.11
C GLY A 42 -8.36 -6.56 -1.18
N SER A 43 -8.16 -7.81 -1.61
CA SER A 43 -8.58 -8.98 -0.83
C SER A 43 -7.62 -9.36 0.30
N SER A 44 -6.35 -8.95 0.19
CA SER A 44 -5.32 -9.27 1.19
C SER A 44 -4.21 -8.22 1.23
N TYR A 45 -3.61 -8.04 2.41
CA TYR A 45 -2.48 -7.13 2.60
C TYR A 45 -1.30 -7.46 1.67
N THR A 46 -0.92 -8.73 1.59
CA THR A 46 0.21 -9.18 0.77
C THR A 46 -0.05 -8.99 -0.72
N GLY A 47 -1.27 -9.30 -1.18
CA GLY A 47 -1.69 -9.06 -2.56
C GLY A 47 -1.63 -7.57 -2.92
N SER A 48 -2.20 -6.73 -2.05
CA SER A 48 -2.26 -5.28 -2.26
C SER A 48 -0.87 -4.62 -2.34
N ILE A 49 0.07 -5.07 -1.50
CA ILE A 49 1.46 -4.59 -1.53
C ILE A 49 2.20 -5.07 -2.78
N GLN A 50 2.02 -6.34 -3.19
CA GLN A 50 2.62 -6.85 -4.42
C GLN A 50 2.10 -6.10 -5.65
N GLU A 51 0.81 -5.81 -5.69
CA GLU A 51 0.19 -5.07 -6.80
C GLU A 51 0.67 -3.62 -6.84
N THR A 52 0.77 -2.98 -5.67
CA THR A 52 1.39 -1.66 -5.54
C THR A 52 2.81 -1.65 -6.08
N MET A 53 3.63 -2.67 -5.77
CA MET A 53 5.00 -2.77 -6.30
C MET A 53 5.03 -2.99 -7.83
N ARG A 54 4.12 -3.80 -8.37
CA ARG A 54 4.01 -4.06 -9.82
C ARG A 54 3.61 -2.81 -10.61
N SER A 55 2.74 -1.97 -10.05
CA SER A 55 2.29 -0.72 -10.70
C SER A 55 3.36 0.39 -10.80
N GLY A 56 4.52 0.25 -10.14
CA GLY A 56 5.63 1.22 -10.23
C GLY A 56 5.38 2.55 -9.48
N GLY A 57 6.02 3.64 -9.89
CA GLY A 57 5.85 4.96 -9.25
C GLY A 57 6.29 5.02 -7.77
N CYS A 58 5.58 5.80 -6.94
CA CYS A 58 5.89 5.96 -5.51
C CYS A 58 5.31 4.80 -4.69
N THR A 59 5.95 3.64 -4.77
CA THR A 59 5.49 2.42 -4.09
C THR A 59 5.65 2.47 -2.57
N CYS A 60 6.67 3.18 -2.06
CA CYS A 60 6.93 3.28 -0.62
C CYS A 60 5.84 4.05 0.14
N SER A 61 5.45 5.23 -0.34
CA SER A 61 4.37 6.02 0.27
C SER A 61 3.03 5.29 0.19
N ARG A 62 2.72 4.74 -0.99
CA ARG A 62 1.49 3.98 -1.21
C ARG A 62 1.41 2.72 -0.36
N GLY A 63 2.48 1.94 -0.32
CA GLY A 63 2.59 0.74 0.50
C GLY A 63 2.53 1.03 1.99
N GLY A 64 3.08 2.16 2.44
CA GLY A 64 2.97 2.63 3.83
C GLY A 64 1.52 2.89 4.23
N PHE A 65 0.77 3.62 3.40
CA PHE A 65 -0.66 3.89 3.66
C PHE A 65 -1.50 2.61 3.64
N ILE A 66 -1.36 1.78 2.60
CA ILE A 66 -2.07 0.50 2.48
C ILE A 66 -1.77 -0.39 3.69
N GLY A 67 -0.49 -0.52 4.06
CA GLY A 67 -0.06 -1.30 5.21
C GLY A 67 -0.63 -0.80 6.53
N ALA A 68 -0.70 0.52 6.74
CA ALA A 68 -1.31 1.10 7.92
C ALA A 68 -2.81 0.74 8.02
N CYS A 69 -3.56 0.83 6.92
CA CYS A 69 -4.98 0.48 6.90
C CYS A 69 -5.22 -1.01 7.17
N PHE A 70 -4.49 -1.89 6.48
CA PHE A 70 -4.63 -3.34 6.69
C PHE A 70 -4.19 -3.78 8.10
N ALA A 71 -3.12 -3.17 8.65
CA ALA A 71 -2.68 -3.44 10.01
C ALA A 71 -3.67 -2.91 11.05
N ALA A 72 -4.32 -1.77 10.81
CA ALA A 72 -5.38 -1.26 11.69
C ALA A 72 -6.62 -2.16 11.67
N GLN A 73 -6.99 -2.72 10.51
CA GLN A 73 -8.15 -3.60 10.35
C GLN A 73 -7.91 -5.00 10.94
N ASN A 74 -6.78 -5.62 10.61
CA ASN A 74 -6.51 -7.04 10.92
C ASN A 74 -5.57 -7.22 12.13
N GLY A 75 -5.06 -6.13 12.69
CA GLY A 75 -4.05 -6.16 13.74
C GLY A 75 -2.71 -6.74 13.29
N LEU A 76 -1.85 -7.04 14.27
CA LEU A 76 -0.50 -7.54 14.02
C LEU A 76 -0.46 -8.94 13.38
N ALA A 77 -1.51 -9.73 13.57
CA ALA A 77 -1.66 -11.06 12.97
C ALA A 77 -1.82 -11.01 11.44
N GLY A 78 -2.28 -9.87 10.89
CA GLY A 78 -2.40 -9.68 9.45
C GLY A 78 -1.07 -9.44 8.72
N ILE A 79 0.03 -9.25 9.44
CA ILE A 79 1.35 -8.96 8.86
C ILE A 79 2.19 -10.26 8.85
N PRO A 80 2.71 -10.70 7.68
CA PRO A 80 3.53 -11.91 7.59
C PRO A 80 4.77 -11.87 8.48
N ASP A 81 5.06 -12.95 9.20
CA ASP A 81 6.24 -13.07 10.06
C ASP A 81 7.54 -12.87 9.29
N THR A 82 7.63 -13.47 8.10
CA THR A 82 8.78 -13.33 7.21
C THR A 82 9.05 -11.89 6.76
N TRP A 83 8.04 -11.01 6.78
CA TRP A 83 8.20 -9.58 6.43
C TRP A 83 8.66 -8.78 7.65
N LYS A 84 8.16 -9.11 8.84
CA LYS A 84 8.60 -8.54 10.11
C LYS A 84 10.08 -8.82 10.34
N GLU A 85 10.51 -10.05 10.11
CA GLU A 85 11.92 -10.49 10.23
C GLU A 85 12.87 -9.76 9.27
N LYS A 86 12.39 -9.41 8.07
CA LYS A 86 13.19 -8.72 7.04
C LYS A 86 13.21 -7.19 7.19
N THR A 87 12.41 -6.65 8.10
CA THR A 87 12.30 -5.21 8.30
C THR A 87 13.36 -4.74 9.30
N LEU A 88 14.33 -3.95 8.81
CA LEU A 88 15.53 -3.51 9.55
C LEU A 88 15.27 -3.07 11.01
N ASN A 89 14.30 -2.18 11.21
CA ASN A 89 14.01 -1.59 12.52
C ASN A 89 12.66 -2.06 13.09
N TYR A 90 12.23 -3.28 12.75
CA TYR A 90 10.92 -3.78 13.15
C TYR A 90 10.73 -3.76 14.68
N LYS A 91 11.74 -4.20 15.43
CA LYS A 91 11.67 -4.27 16.90
C LYS A 91 11.39 -2.90 17.53
N ASP A 92 12.13 -1.88 17.10
CA ASP A 92 12.02 -0.52 17.64
C ASP A 92 10.67 0.11 17.29
N VAL A 93 10.22 -0.07 16.04
CA VAL A 93 8.91 0.42 15.58
C VAL A 93 7.77 -0.27 16.33
N ASN A 94 7.85 -1.58 16.52
CA ASN A 94 6.84 -2.34 17.25
C ASN A 94 6.77 -1.90 18.72
N GLU A 95 7.92 -1.75 19.39
CA GLU A 95 7.95 -1.26 20.77
C GLU A 95 7.36 0.15 20.89
N LEU A 96 7.71 1.05 19.96
CA LEU A 96 7.15 2.40 19.93
C LEU A 96 5.63 2.38 19.69
N SER A 97 5.14 1.55 18.78
CA SER A 97 3.71 1.42 18.51
C SER A 97 2.91 0.99 19.75
N GLN A 98 3.45 0.05 20.54
CA GLN A 98 2.82 -0.40 21.77
C GLN A 98 2.81 0.68 22.87
N LYS A 99 3.80 1.58 22.87
CA LYS A 99 3.81 2.76 23.76
C LYS A 99 2.76 3.77 23.31
N LEU A 100 2.64 4.03 22.01
CA LEU A 100 1.67 4.99 21.46
C LEU A 100 0.22 4.60 21.75
N VAL A 101 -0.13 3.30 21.64
CA VAL A 101 -1.50 2.82 21.94
C VAL A 101 -1.89 3.01 23.41
N LYS A 102 -0.93 3.09 24.33
CA LYS A 102 -1.17 3.29 25.75
C LYS A 102 -1.36 4.76 26.14
N ILE A 103 -1.13 5.69 25.21
CA ILE A 103 -1.36 7.11 25.45
C ILE A 103 -2.87 7.34 25.53
N PRO A 104 -3.40 7.85 26.64
CA PRO A 104 -4.82 8.16 26.74
C PRO A 104 -5.17 9.24 25.71
N LEU A 105 -6.22 8.98 24.93
CA LEU A 105 -6.82 10.00 24.06
C LEU A 105 -7.51 11.02 24.97
N VAL A 106 -7.08 12.28 24.87
CA VAL A 106 -7.63 13.42 25.61
C VAL A 106 -9.05 13.71 25.13
#